data_AF-T0U4V8-F1
#
_entry.id   AF-T0U4V8-F1
#
_cell.length_a   1.000
_cell.length_b   1.000
_cell.length_c   1.000
_cell.angle_alpha   90.00
_cell.angle_beta   90.00
_cell.angle_gamma   90.00
#
_symmetry.space_group_name_H-M   'P 1'
#
loop_
_entity.id
_entity.type
_entity.pdbx_description
1 polymer ?
#
loop_
_entity_poly.entity_id
_entity_poly.type
_entity_poly.pdbx_seq_one_letter_code
_entity_poly.pdbx_strand_id
1 'polypeptide(L)'
;MESSRKYADLLELIGESFPGEYYKKFLPDLVIQQKPGYVAEALNVDAIVRESTPYLVAIYTAGLGGTTPESSEISGVGLYQLGQLAYVINEWHRVNMNE
;
A
#
# COMPACT_ATOMS: atom_id res chain seq x y z
N MET A 1 -2.16 5.54 -23.48
CA MET A 1 -1.74 6.95 -23.39
C MET A 1 -2.90 7.91 -23.08
N GLU A 2 -4.13 7.67 -23.58
CA GLU A 2 -5.31 8.51 -23.30
C GLU A 2 -5.94 8.27 -21.91
N SER A 3 -5.97 7.02 -21.44
CA SER A 3 -6.47 6.66 -20.10
C SER A 3 -5.72 7.34 -18.95
N SER A 4 -4.43 7.64 -19.11
CA SER A 4 -3.63 8.23 -18.02
C SER A 4 -3.96 9.71 -17.77
N ARG A 5 -4.44 10.45 -18.77
CA ARG A 5 -4.91 11.84 -18.57
C ARG A 5 -6.27 11.89 -17.87
N LYS A 6 -7.17 10.97 -18.21
CA LYS A 6 -8.52 10.92 -17.64
C LYS A 6 -8.52 10.76 -16.12
N TYR A 7 -7.52 10.05 -15.59
CA TYR A 7 -7.40 9.76 -14.16
C TYR A 7 -6.18 10.44 -13.51
N ALA A 8 -5.58 11.44 -14.15
CA ALA A 8 -4.35 12.08 -13.67
C ALA A 8 -4.53 12.63 -12.24
N ASP A 9 -5.58 13.43 -12.02
CA ASP A 9 -5.89 14.02 -10.71
C ASP A 9 -6.14 12.95 -9.64
N LEU A 10 -6.82 11.85 -10.00
CA LEU A 10 -7.04 10.74 -9.07
C LEU A 10 -5.74 10.02 -8.72
N LEU A 11 -4.88 9.78 -9.69
CA LEU A 11 -3.58 9.15 -9.46
C LEU A 11 -2.64 10.05 -8.64
N GLU A 12 -2.74 11.36 -8.81
CA GLU A 12 -2.04 12.35 -7.99
C GLU A 12 -2.53 12.29 -6.53
N LEU A 13 -3.83 12.45 -6.29
CA LEU A 13 -4.41 12.40 -4.94
C LEU A 13 -4.13 11.08 -4.21
N ILE A 14 -4.23 9.95 -4.91
CA ILE A 14 -3.89 8.63 -4.34
C ILE A 14 -2.37 8.52 -4.10
N GLY A 15 -1.56 9.13 -4.97
CA GLY A 15 -0.10 9.24 -4.86
C GLY A 15 0.39 10.12 -3.71
N GLU A 16 -0.38 11.12 -3.29
CA GLU A 16 -0.06 11.95 -2.12
C GLU A 16 -0.43 11.29 -0.79
N SER A 17 -1.41 10.38 -0.81
CA SER A 17 -1.98 9.83 0.42
C SER A 17 -0.98 9.03 1.27
N PHE A 18 -1.05 9.23 2.60
CA PHE A 18 -0.26 8.50 3.61
C PHE A 18 1.25 8.43 3.30
N PRO A 19 1.94 9.59 3.22
CA PRO A 19 3.37 9.63 2.92
C PRO A 19 4.18 8.94 4.04
N GLY A 20 5.12 8.07 3.68
CA GLY A 20 5.96 7.35 4.63
C GLY A 20 5.27 6.19 5.37
N GLU A 21 4.06 5.80 4.97
CA GLU A 21 3.32 4.66 5.54
C GLU A 21 3.06 3.56 4.49
N TYR A 22 2.72 2.36 4.96
CA TYR A 22 2.45 1.17 4.14
C TYR A 22 3.59 0.88 3.15
N TYR A 23 3.31 0.81 1.84
CA TYR A 23 4.32 0.56 0.81
C TYR A 23 5.39 1.65 0.79
N LYS A 24 4.99 2.92 0.94
CA LYS A 24 5.90 4.08 0.87
C LYS A 24 6.90 4.13 2.02
N LYS A 25 6.64 3.41 3.12
CA LYS A 25 7.54 3.35 4.27
C LYS A 25 8.86 2.64 3.95
N PHE A 26 8.78 1.54 3.21
CA PHE A 26 9.92 0.65 2.95
C PHE A 26 10.41 0.74 1.50
N LEU A 27 9.67 1.41 0.63
CA LEU A 27 9.99 1.60 -0.79
C LEU A 27 9.96 3.09 -1.15
N PRO A 28 10.79 3.93 -0.51
CA PRO A 28 10.70 5.39 -0.66
C PRO A 28 11.04 5.90 -2.06
N ASP A 29 11.79 5.12 -2.84
CA ASP A 29 12.25 5.51 -4.18
C ASP A 29 11.27 5.15 -5.30
N LEU A 30 10.19 4.43 -4.98
CA LEU A 30 9.18 4.04 -5.96
C LEU A 30 8.01 5.03 -5.98
N VAL A 31 7.48 5.28 -7.17
CA VAL A 31 6.21 5.98 -7.30
C VAL A 31 5.07 5.00 -7.01
N ILE A 32 4.37 5.24 -5.90
CA ILE A 32 3.31 4.36 -5.41
C ILE A 32 2.02 5.15 -5.22
N GLN A 33 0.99 4.76 -5.95
CA GLN A 33 -0.38 5.19 -5.68
C GLN A 33 -1.03 4.16 -4.76
N GLN A 34 -1.32 4.50 -3.51
CA GLN A 34 -1.94 3.57 -2.55
C GLN A 34 -3.23 4.15 -1.95
N LYS A 35 -4.18 3.29 -1.61
CA LYS A 35 -5.36 3.64 -0.83
C LYS A 35 -5.47 2.66 0.34
N PRO A 36 -4.95 3.03 1.53
CA PRO A 36 -5.13 2.21 2.71
C PRO A 36 -6.52 2.37 3.32
N GLY A 37 -6.88 1.42 4.15
CA GLY A 37 -8.10 1.40 4.94
C GLY A 37 -7.92 0.65 6.26
N TYR A 38 -8.70 1.08 7.25
CA TYR A 38 -8.70 0.56 8.60
C TYR A 38 -10.12 0.49 9.12
N VAL A 39 -10.51 -0.66 9.68
CA VAL A 39 -11.76 -0.85 10.43
C VAL A 39 -11.51 -1.90 11.51
N ALA A 40 -11.62 -1.52 12.79
CA ALA A 40 -11.42 -2.43 13.93
C ALA A 40 -10.10 -3.22 13.82
N GLU A 41 -10.15 -4.56 13.77
CA GLU A 41 -8.97 -5.40 13.66
C GLU A 41 -8.40 -5.51 12.23
N ALA A 42 -9.03 -4.89 11.24
CA ALA A 42 -8.65 -5.01 9.84
C ALA A 42 -7.79 -3.84 9.37
N LEU A 43 -6.68 -4.18 8.71
CA LEU A 43 -5.89 -3.25 7.91
C LEU A 43 -5.87 -3.74 6.46
N ASN A 44 -6.01 -2.80 5.53
CA ASN A 44 -5.94 -3.08 4.10
C ASN A 44 -5.19 -1.99 3.34
N VAL A 45 -4.67 -2.36 2.18
CA VAL A 45 -4.08 -1.43 1.23
C VAL A 45 -4.24 -1.97 -0.19
N ASP A 46 -4.80 -1.14 -1.05
CA ASP A 46 -4.76 -1.31 -2.50
C ASP A 46 -3.67 -0.40 -3.05
N ALA A 47 -2.81 -0.89 -3.94
CA ALA A 47 -1.72 -0.10 -4.49
C ALA A 47 -1.43 -0.38 -5.97
N ILE A 48 -1.06 0.68 -6.69
CA ILE A 48 -0.34 0.66 -7.96
C ILE A 48 1.13 0.94 -7.65
N VAL A 49 1.99 -0.01 -7.95
CA VAL A 49 3.42 0.09 -7.67
C VAL A 49 4.17 0.19 -8.98
N ARG A 50 4.86 1.32 -9.20
CA ARG A 50 5.59 1.61 -10.43
C ARG A 50 7.04 1.15 -10.33
N GLU A 51 7.20 -0.16 -10.22
CA GLU A 51 8.46 -0.86 -10.56
C GLU A 51 8.73 -0.78 -12.08
N SER A 52 9.92 -1.23 -12.52
CA SER A 52 10.26 -1.32 -13.96
C SER A 52 9.17 -2.00 -14.77
N THR A 53 8.68 -3.14 -14.27
CA THR A 53 7.41 -3.75 -14.68
C THR A 53 6.35 -3.38 -13.64
N PRO A 54 5.39 -2.46 -13.92
CA PRO A 54 4.40 -2.05 -12.93
C PRO A 54 3.45 -3.19 -12.54
N TYR A 55 2.97 -3.18 -11.30
CA TYR A 55 1.96 -4.13 -10.82
C TYR A 55 0.88 -3.48 -9.95
N LEU A 56 -0.22 -4.22 -9.80
CA LEU A 56 -1.34 -3.91 -8.92
C LEU A 56 -1.37 -4.94 -7.80
N VAL A 57 -1.70 -4.50 -6.59
CA VAL A 57 -1.80 -5.37 -5.42
C VAL A 57 -2.90 -4.86 -4.50
N ALA A 58 -3.60 -5.81 -3.86
CA ALA A 58 -4.65 -5.55 -2.91
C ALA A 58 -4.45 -6.50 -1.73
N ILE A 59 -4.14 -5.95 -0.55
CA ILE A 59 -3.86 -6.73 0.66
C ILE A 59 -4.95 -6.43 1.68
N TYR A 60 -5.62 -7.47 2.15
CA TYR A 60 -6.64 -7.41 3.20
C TYR A 60 -6.23 -8.31 4.34
N THR A 61 -6.23 -7.77 5.55
CA THR A 61 -5.81 -8.50 6.75
C THR A 61 -6.90 -8.42 7.82
N ALA A 62 -6.94 -9.43 8.68
CA ALA A 62 -7.64 -9.41 9.96
C ALA A 62 -6.62 -9.66 11.08
N GLY A 63 -6.85 -9.08 12.25
CA GLY A 63 -5.97 -9.21 13.43
C GLY A 63 -4.75 -8.26 13.45
N LEU A 64 -4.55 -7.42 12.43
CA LEU A 64 -3.46 -6.43 12.40
C LEU A 64 -3.90 -5.01 12.81
N GLY A 65 -5.19 -4.69 12.79
CA GLY A 65 -5.73 -3.40 13.24
C GLY A 65 -5.55 -3.15 14.73
N GLY A 66 -5.24 -4.20 15.50
CA GLY A 66 -4.70 -4.16 16.86
C GLY A 66 -5.69 -3.89 17.96
N THR A 67 -6.99 -3.89 17.71
CA THR A 67 -7.95 -3.59 18.75
C THR A 67 -9.27 -4.33 18.57
N THR A 68 -10.01 -4.49 19.67
CA THR A 68 -11.36 -5.05 19.65
C THR A 68 -12.28 -4.15 18.80
N PRO A 69 -13.46 -4.64 18.35
CA PRO A 69 -14.37 -3.87 17.51
C PRO A 69 -14.74 -2.46 18.01
N GLU A 70 -14.50 -2.16 19.29
CA GLU A 70 -14.86 -0.91 19.96
C GLU A 70 -13.78 0.18 19.93
N SER A 71 -12.60 -0.07 19.37
CA SER A 71 -11.50 0.89 19.39
C SER A 71 -11.33 1.67 18.09
N SER A 72 -10.92 2.93 18.25
CA SER A 72 -10.65 3.88 17.17
C SER A 72 -9.16 4.03 16.79
N GLU A 73 -8.23 3.41 17.52
CA GLU A 73 -6.79 3.59 17.29
C GLU A 73 -6.18 2.46 16.44
N ILE A 74 -5.37 2.83 15.44
CA ILE A 74 -4.65 1.91 14.56
C ILE A 74 -3.48 1.26 15.32
N SER A 75 -3.31 -0.06 15.20
CA SER A 75 -2.09 -0.73 15.64
C SER A 75 -0.84 -0.22 14.93
N GLY A 76 0.07 0.41 15.67
CA GLY A 76 1.40 0.73 15.14
C GLY A 76 2.20 -0.52 14.74
N VAL A 77 2.05 -1.62 15.50
CA VAL A 77 2.72 -2.90 15.22
C VAL A 77 2.14 -3.55 13.96
N GLY A 78 0.82 -3.66 13.86
CA GLY A 78 0.19 -4.29 12.70
C GLY A 78 0.35 -3.47 11.42
N LEU A 79 0.34 -2.13 11.52
CA LEU A 79 0.69 -1.25 10.40
C LEU A 79 2.13 -1.48 9.93
N TYR A 80 3.07 -1.62 10.86
CA TYR A 80 4.47 -1.93 10.54
C TYR A 80 4.60 -3.29 9.85
N GLN A 81 3.92 -4.32 10.36
CA GLN A 81 3.90 -5.66 9.77
C GLN A 81 3.29 -5.67 8.36
N LEU A 82 2.19 -4.95 8.13
CA LEU A 82 1.60 -4.81 6.79
C LEU A 82 2.57 -4.11 5.83
N GLY A 83 3.29 -3.09 6.28
CA GLY A 83 4.36 -2.47 5.49
C GLY A 83 5.52 -3.43 5.18
N GLN A 84 5.91 -4.30 6.11
CA GLN A 84 6.90 -5.34 5.84
C GLN A 84 6.41 -6.36 4.80
N LEU A 85 5.13 -6.75 4.86
CA LEU A 85 4.53 -7.62 3.86
C LEU A 85 4.54 -6.97 2.47
N ALA A 86 4.19 -5.68 2.38
CA ALA A 86 4.28 -4.90 1.16
C ALA A 86 5.70 -4.88 0.58
N TYR A 87 6.71 -4.69 1.42
CA TYR A 87 8.12 -4.77 1.01
C TYR A 87 8.47 -6.14 0.44
N VAL A 88 8.14 -7.23 1.14
CA VAL A 88 8.45 -8.60 0.69
C VAL A 88 7.77 -8.93 -0.65
N ILE A 89 6.51 -8.51 -0.83
CA ILE A 89 5.79 -8.67 -2.10
C ILE A 89 6.52 -7.91 -3.21
N ASN A 90 6.97 -6.68 -2.95
CA ASN A 90 7.70 -5.89 -3.93
C ASN A 90 9.06 -6.52 -4.29
N GLU A 91 9.83 -6.97 -3.30
CA GLU A 91 11.11 -7.63 -3.58
C GLU A 91 10.91 -8.91 -4.38
N TRP A 92 9.88 -9.71 -4.05
CA TRP A 92 9.52 -10.87 -4.85
C TRP A 92 9.18 -10.45 -6.29
N HIS A 93 8.34 -9.43 -6.47
CA HIS A 93 8.01 -8.94 -7.81
C HIS A 93 9.26 -8.48 -8.57
N ARG A 94 10.11 -7.67 -7.93
CA ARG A 94 11.34 -7.13 -8.53
C ARG A 94 12.25 -8.24 -9.07
N VAL A 95 12.52 -9.28 -8.27
CA VAL A 95 13.45 -10.34 -8.69
C VAL A 95 12.87 -11.29 -9.74
N ASN A 96 11.54 -11.37 -9.88
CA ASN A 96 10.88 -12.32 -10.79
C ASN A 96 10.31 -11.68 -12.05
N MET A 97 9.99 -10.38 -12.01
CA MET A 97 9.19 -9.71 -13.05
C MET A 97 9.90 -8.51 -13.69
N ASN A 98 10.94 -7.97 -13.06
CA ASN A 98 11.77 -6.96 -13.71
C ASN A 98 12.91 -7.68 -14.44
N GLU A 99 13.09 -7.38 -15.73
CA GLU A 99 14.24 -7.82 -16.54
C GLU A 99 15.49 -6.99 -16.26
#